data_AF-A0A533RZG2-F1
#
_entry.id   AF-A0A533RZG2-F1
#
_cell.length_a   1.000
_cell.length_b   1.000
_cell.length_c   1.000
_cell.angle_alpha   90.00
_cell.angle_beta   90.00
_cell.angle_gamma   90.00
#
_symmetry.space_group_name_H-M   'P 1'
#
loop_
_entity.id
_entity.type
_entity.pdbx_description
1 polymer ?
#
loop_
_entity_poly.entity_id
_entity_poly.type
_entity_poly.pdbx_seq_one_letter_code
_entity_poly.pdbx_strand_id
1 'polypeptide(L)'
;MKLTQKVLTAALLAAIAASPLPLWGAEPIGDQLSGAVVLTEVEKAALEPPLAQYSGLGGGSEPLRELIEECGRYGCRGECMGQMLALANEGMKAGKKDSEAVESIRKALKSVADYSKGRGVEPTPEEIARAVRANISKTPAPVTR
;
A
#
# COMPACT_ATOMS: atom_id res chain seq x y z
N MET A 1 49.12 -47.76 41.76
CA MET A 1 48.64 -46.92 42.89
C MET A 1 49.56 -45.72 43.06
N LYS A 2 49.08 -44.50 42.80
CA LYS A 2 49.32 -43.25 43.57
C LYS A 2 48.84 -42.03 42.74
N LEU A 3 47.95 -41.27 43.37
CA LEU A 3 47.35 -39.99 42.97
C LEU A 3 48.40 -38.87 42.83
N THR A 4 48.12 -37.87 41.97
CA THR A 4 47.87 -36.43 42.27
C THR A 4 47.92 -35.62 40.95
N GLN A 5 46.81 -35.11 40.42
CA GLN A 5 46.20 -33.80 40.69
C GLN A 5 47.16 -32.60 40.55
N LYS A 6 47.00 -31.80 39.47
CA LYS A 6 46.77 -30.33 39.53
C LYS A 6 46.76 -29.61 38.17
N VAL A 7 45.63 -28.93 37.92
CA VAL A 7 45.38 -27.67 37.16
C VAL A 7 45.81 -27.63 35.68
N LEU A 8 45.04 -27.10 34.71
CA LEU A 8 44.55 -25.72 34.64
C LEU A 8 43.71 -25.54 33.34
N THR A 9 42.65 -24.71 33.45
CA THR A 9 42.10 -23.82 32.40
C THR A 9 41.42 -24.38 31.14
N ALA A 10 40.08 -24.22 31.17
CA ALA A 10 39.33 -23.27 30.33
C ALA A 10 38.92 -23.65 28.91
N ALA A 11 37.87 -22.94 28.51
CA ALA A 11 37.23 -22.86 27.20
C ALA A 11 36.31 -24.07 26.88
N LEU A 12 35.07 -23.90 26.49
CA LEU A 12 34.21 -22.73 26.31
C LEU A 12 32.80 -23.31 26.19
N LEU A 13 31.81 -22.66 26.79
CA LEU A 13 30.41 -22.96 26.51
C LEU A 13 30.15 -22.76 25.01
N ALA A 14 29.97 -23.84 24.26
CA ALA A 14 29.20 -23.81 23.02
C ALA A 14 27.74 -24.12 23.38
N ALA A 15 27.14 -23.22 24.17
CA ALA A 15 25.68 -23.11 24.17
C ALA A 15 25.31 -22.60 22.80
N ILE A 16 24.87 -23.51 21.93
CA ILE A 16 24.11 -23.20 20.73
C ILE A 16 22.82 -22.57 21.26
N ALA A 17 22.86 -21.26 21.49
CA ALA A 17 21.67 -20.45 21.59
C ALA A 17 21.04 -20.51 20.20
N ALA A 18 20.14 -21.46 20.02
CA ALA A 18 19.05 -21.35 19.08
C ALA A 18 18.19 -20.17 19.54
N SER A 19 18.71 -18.96 19.34
CA SER A 19 17.92 -17.76 19.35
C SER A 19 17.05 -17.85 18.10
N PRO A 20 15.71 -17.99 18.19
CA PRO A 20 14.88 -17.59 17.08
C PRO A 20 15.21 -16.11 16.86
N LEU A 21 15.95 -15.82 15.81
CA LEU A 21 16.08 -14.46 15.33
C LEU A 21 14.63 -13.95 15.17
N PRO A 22 14.26 -12.82 15.78
CA PRO A 22 13.00 -12.20 15.44
C PRO A 22 13.09 -11.91 13.95
N LEU A 23 12.32 -12.67 13.17
CA LEU A 23 11.93 -12.27 11.83
C LEU A 23 11.29 -10.90 12.01
N TRP A 24 12.05 -9.84 11.81
CA TRP A 24 11.52 -8.53 11.49
C TRP A 24 10.85 -8.67 10.12
N GLY A 25 9.70 -9.33 10.11
CA GLY A 25 8.72 -9.14 9.06
C GLY A 25 8.35 -7.67 9.16
N ALA A 26 8.68 -6.90 8.12
CA ALA A 26 8.08 -5.61 7.94
C ALA A 26 6.57 -5.80 8.15
N GLU A 27 5.98 -5.06 9.09
CA GLU A 27 4.53 -5.08 9.28
C GLU A 27 3.88 -4.90 7.89
N PRO A 28 2.81 -5.67 7.57
CA PRO A 28 2.10 -5.52 6.32
C PRO A 28 1.86 -4.04 6.04
N ILE A 29 2.19 -3.56 4.85
CA ILE A 29 2.02 -2.13 4.51
C ILE A 29 0.56 -1.72 4.76
N GLY A 30 -0.40 -2.64 4.57
CA GLY A 30 -1.81 -2.44 4.91
C GLY A 30 -2.10 -2.13 6.38
N ASP A 31 -1.29 -2.61 7.33
CA ASP A 31 -1.43 -2.29 8.76
C ASP A 31 -0.85 -0.92 9.10
N GLN A 32 0.16 -0.45 8.35
CA GLN A 32 0.73 0.90 8.52
C GLN A 32 -0.16 2.01 7.94
N LEU A 33 -1.18 1.65 7.18
CA LEU A 33 -2.14 2.56 6.54
C LEU A 33 -3.41 2.79 7.37
N SER A 34 -3.42 2.35 8.63
CA SER A 34 -4.53 2.46 9.58
C SER A 34 -4.81 3.92 10.01
N GLY A 35 -5.25 4.74 9.05
CA GLY A 35 -5.95 5.99 9.30
C GLY A 35 -7.43 5.71 9.61
N ALA A 36 -8.33 6.56 9.08
CA ALA A 36 -9.77 6.48 9.34
C ALA A 36 -10.51 5.29 8.67
N VAL A 37 -9.86 4.54 7.79
CA VAL A 37 -10.46 3.44 7.02
C VAL A 37 -10.00 2.11 7.58
N VAL A 38 -10.92 1.38 8.22
CA VAL A 38 -10.67 -0.01 8.67
C VAL A 38 -10.83 -0.94 7.48
N LEU A 39 -9.73 -1.57 7.06
CA LEU A 39 -9.71 -2.60 6.01
C LEU A 39 -9.91 -3.98 6.63
N THR A 40 -10.68 -4.83 5.96
CA THR A 40 -10.78 -6.26 6.32
C THR A 40 -9.48 -6.99 5.97
N GLU A 41 -9.23 -8.14 6.59
CA GLU A 41 -8.04 -8.97 6.28
C GLU A 41 -7.96 -9.39 4.81
N VAL A 42 -9.12 -9.62 4.18
CA VAL A 42 -9.21 -9.93 2.74
C VAL A 42 -8.82 -8.71 1.90
N GLU A 43 -9.28 -7.52 2.27
CA GLU A 43 -8.90 -6.27 1.60
C GLU A 43 -7.40 -6.00 1.76
N LYS A 44 -6.84 -6.17 2.96
CA LYS A 44 -5.40 -6.00 3.21
C LYS A 44 -4.58 -6.94 2.33
N ALA A 45 -4.87 -8.23 2.34
CA ALA A 45 -4.16 -9.22 1.54
C ALA A 45 -4.27 -8.95 0.03
N ALA A 46 -5.43 -8.47 -0.44
CA ALA A 46 -5.61 -8.09 -1.84
C ALA A 46 -4.82 -6.83 -2.23
N LEU A 47 -4.60 -5.92 -1.28
CA LEU A 47 -3.85 -4.68 -1.49
C LEU A 47 -2.34 -4.85 -1.32
N GLU A 48 -1.86 -5.89 -0.65
CA GLU A 48 -0.43 -6.13 -0.43
C GLU A 48 0.41 -6.10 -1.73
N PRO A 49 0.04 -6.81 -2.82
CA PRO A 49 0.83 -6.76 -4.05
C PRO A 49 0.95 -5.36 -4.66
N PRO A 50 -0.13 -4.59 -4.90
CA PRO A 50 -0.01 -3.24 -5.43
C PRO A 50 0.65 -2.25 -4.45
N LEU A 51 0.52 -2.46 -3.13
CA LEU A 51 1.21 -1.66 -2.11
C LEU A 51 2.73 -1.88 -2.13
N ALA A 52 3.17 -3.14 -2.21
CA ALA A 52 4.58 -3.47 -2.33
C ALA A 52 5.19 -2.88 -3.61
N GLN A 53 4.43 -2.88 -4.71
CA GLN A 53 4.85 -2.22 -5.95
C GLN A 53 4.97 -0.70 -5.78
N TYR A 54 3.98 -0.06 -5.16
CA TYR A 54 3.99 1.39 -4.92
C TYR A 54 5.21 1.81 -4.10
N SER A 55 5.48 1.09 -3.01
CA SER A 55 6.68 1.30 -2.19
C SER A 55 7.97 1.02 -2.97
N GLY A 56 8.00 -0.04 -3.78
CA GLY A 56 9.15 -0.37 -4.64
C GLY A 56 9.44 0.66 -5.74
N LEU A 57 8.45 1.46 -6.13
CA LEU A 57 8.62 2.61 -7.04
C LEU A 57 9.06 3.89 -6.31
N GLY A 58 9.33 3.81 -5.00
CA GLY A 58 9.71 4.95 -4.16
C GLY A 58 8.54 5.80 -3.69
N GLY A 59 7.31 5.27 -3.72
CA GLY A 59 6.11 5.98 -3.29
C GLY A 59 6.07 6.19 -1.78
N GLY A 60 5.68 7.40 -1.36
CA GLY A 60 5.57 7.78 0.05
C GLY A 60 4.28 7.30 0.71
N SER A 61 4.34 7.09 2.03
CA SER A 61 3.19 6.66 2.84
C SER A 61 2.07 7.70 2.93
N GLU A 62 2.40 9.00 2.85
CA GLU A 62 1.42 10.07 2.97
C GLU A 62 0.44 10.14 1.77
N PRO A 63 0.88 10.24 0.50
CA PRO A 63 -0.04 10.20 -0.64
C PRO A 63 -0.84 8.89 -0.69
N LEU A 64 -0.23 7.78 -0.30
CA LEU A 64 -0.90 6.49 -0.23
C LEU A 64 -2.02 6.47 0.81
N ARG A 65 -1.78 7.01 2.01
CA ARG A 65 -2.80 7.15 3.06
C ARG A 65 -3.97 8.02 2.57
N GLU A 66 -3.67 9.15 1.94
CA GLU A 66 -4.70 10.02 1.38
C GLU A 66 -5.55 9.31 0.33
N LEU A 67 -4.94 8.50 -0.54
CA LEU A 67 -5.65 7.73 -1.55
C LEU A 67 -6.62 6.73 -0.90
N ILE A 68 -6.18 5.99 0.12
CA ILE A 68 -7.00 5.00 0.81
C ILE A 68 -8.16 5.67 1.56
N GLU A 69 -7.91 6.80 2.24
CA GLU A 69 -8.95 7.59 2.90
C GLU A 69 -10.00 8.11 1.91
N GLU A 70 -9.57 8.61 0.75
CA GLU A 70 -10.45 9.11 -0.31
C GLU A 70 -11.26 7.97 -0.94
N CYS A 71 -10.65 6.81 -1.18
CA CYS A 71 -11.33 5.61 -1.65
C CYS A 71 -12.41 5.15 -0.66
N GLY A 72 -12.08 5.08 0.64
CA GLY A 72 -13.02 4.71 1.69
C GLY A 72 -14.19 5.70 1.80
N ARG A 73 -13.92 7.00 1.69
CA ARG A 73 -14.95 8.06 1.74
C ARG A 73 -15.99 7.93 0.64
N TYR A 74 -15.60 7.51 -0.56
CA TYR A 74 -16.49 7.40 -1.71
C TYR A 74 -16.98 5.97 -1.98
N GLY A 75 -16.81 5.03 -1.04
CA GLY A 75 -17.28 3.65 -1.21
C GLY A 75 -16.48 2.82 -2.21
N CYS A 76 -15.30 3.29 -2.65
CA CYS A 76 -14.38 2.54 -3.51
C CYS A 76 -13.56 1.56 -2.65
N ARG A 77 -14.15 0.40 -2.35
CA ARG A 77 -13.56 -0.64 -1.49
C ARG A 77 -13.14 -1.89 -2.25
N GLY A 78 -12.43 -2.80 -1.58
CA GLY A 78 -11.97 -4.06 -2.17
C GLY A 78 -11.23 -3.87 -3.49
N GLU A 79 -11.73 -4.54 -4.54
CA GLU A 79 -11.13 -4.48 -5.87
C GLU A 79 -11.06 -3.05 -6.44
N CYS A 80 -12.04 -2.19 -6.14
CA CYS A 80 -12.00 -0.79 -6.58
C CYS A 80 -10.75 -0.08 -6.05
N MET A 81 -10.44 -0.25 -4.76
CA MET A 81 -9.25 0.33 -4.14
C MET A 81 -7.97 -0.25 -4.74
N GLY A 82 -7.94 -1.56 -5.01
CA GLY A 82 -6.83 -2.22 -5.71
C GLY A 82 -6.58 -1.64 -7.09
N GLN A 83 -7.66 -1.35 -7.85
CA GLN A 83 -7.55 -0.69 -9.16
C GLN A 83 -7.04 0.75 -9.04
N MET A 84 -7.41 1.49 -7.99
CA MET A 84 -6.87 2.84 -7.76
C MET A 84 -5.36 2.80 -7.48
N LEU A 85 -4.88 1.85 -6.67
CA LEU A 85 -3.46 1.66 -6.46
C LEU A 85 -2.73 1.25 -7.74
N ALA A 86 -3.33 0.38 -8.56
CA ALA A 86 -2.76 0.01 -9.86
C ALA A 86 -2.58 1.24 -10.76
N LEU A 87 -3.54 2.17 -10.79
CA LEU A 87 -3.43 3.43 -11.54
C LEU A 87 -2.33 4.33 -10.99
N ALA A 88 -2.14 4.38 -9.67
CA ALA A 88 -1.05 5.15 -9.07
C ALA A 88 0.31 4.58 -9.49
N ASN A 89 0.44 3.24 -9.43
CA ASN A 89 1.62 2.52 -9.90
C ASN A 89 1.90 2.75 -11.39
N GLU A 90 0.87 2.75 -12.23
CA GLU A 90 1.01 3.06 -13.67
C GLU A 90 1.48 4.49 -13.89
N GLY A 91 0.93 5.47 -13.16
CA GLY A 91 1.37 6.86 -13.21
C GLY A 91 2.85 7.01 -12.83
N MET A 92 3.27 6.37 -11.74
CA MET A 92 4.66 6.39 -11.30
C MET A 92 5.61 5.70 -12.27
N LYS A 93 5.21 4.54 -12.85
CA LYS A 93 5.97 3.88 -13.92
C LYS A 93 6.11 4.75 -15.17
N ALA A 94 5.13 5.59 -15.44
CA ALA A 94 5.16 6.57 -16.54
C ALA A 94 5.99 7.84 -16.19
N GLY A 95 6.65 7.87 -15.03
CA GLY A 95 7.55 8.96 -14.63
C GLY A 95 6.89 10.06 -13.80
N LYS A 96 5.62 9.91 -13.39
CA LYS A 96 4.98 10.86 -12.46
C LYS A 96 5.56 10.70 -11.06
N LYS A 97 5.58 11.81 -10.32
CA LYS A 97 5.77 11.75 -8.86
C LYS A 97 4.59 11.02 -8.22
N ASP A 98 4.84 10.37 -7.10
CA ASP A 98 3.83 9.64 -6.33
C ASP A 98 2.64 10.52 -5.95
N SER A 99 2.89 11.75 -5.48
CA SER A 99 1.87 12.74 -5.18
C SER A 99 1.03 13.14 -6.39
N GLU A 100 1.65 13.30 -7.57
CA GLU A 100 0.94 13.64 -8.81
C GLU A 100 0.07 12.46 -9.30
N ALA A 101 0.62 11.24 -9.23
CA ALA A 101 -0.09 10.02 -9.60
C ALA A 101 -1.34 9.86 -8.72
N VAL A 102 -1.19 9.98 -7.40
CA VAL A 102 -2.29 9.93 -6.43
C VAL A 102 -3.29 11.08 -6.62
N GLU A 103 -2.82 12.32 -6.79
CA GLU A 103 -3.70 13.49 -6.91
C GLU A 103 -4.63 13.38 -8.12
N SER A 104 -4.13 12.85 -9.23
CA SER A 104 -4.96 12.62 -10.43
C SER A 104 -6.12 11.67 -10.17
N ILE A 105 -5.90 10.65 -9.34
CA ILE A 105 -6.90 9.66 -8.95
C ILE A 105 -7.89 10.26 -7.96
N ARG A 106 -7.40 11.01 -6.95
CA ARG A 106 -8.25 11.69 -5.97
C ARG A 106 -9.21 12.68 -6.64
N LYS A 107 -8.72 13.47 -7.60
CA LYS A 107 -9.55 14.39 -8.40
C LYS A 107 -10.62 13.64 -9.19
N ALA A 108 -10.26 12.51 -9.81
CA ALA A 108 -11.20 11.69 -10.55
C ALA A 108 -12.26 11.04 -9.63
N LEU A 109 -11.87 10.49 -8.48
CA LEU A 109 -12.78 9.96 -7.47
C LEU A 109 -13.79 11.01 -7.01
N LYS A 110 -13.31 12.20 -6.66
CA LYS A 110 -14.17 13.33 -6.28
C LYS A 110 -15.14 13.71 -7.40
N SER A 111 -14.67 13.78 -8.65
CA SER A 111 -15.53 14.10 -9.80
C SER A 111 -16.65 13.08 -9.99
N VAL A 112 -16.34 11.78 -9.84
CA VAL A 112 -17.34 10.70 -9.91
C VAL A 112 -18.35 10.81 -8.77
N ALA A 113 -17.90 11.09 -7.55
CA ALA A 113 -18.76 11.26 -6.39
C ALA A 113 -19.69 12.46 -6.53
N ASP A 114 -19.16 13.62 -6.94
CA ASP A 114 -19.95 14.85 -7.15
C ASP A 114 -20.99 14.66 -8.26
N TYR A 115 -20.62 13.99 -9.37
CA TYR A 115 -21.55 13.65 -10.45
C TYR A 115 -22.67 12.72 -9.96
N SER A 116 -22.32 11.67 -9.24
CA SER A 116 -23.28 10.67 -8.74
C SER A 116 -24.27 11.30 -7.76
N LYS A 117 -23.75 12.12 -6.84
CA LYS A 117 -24.57 12.90 -5.89
C LYS A 117 -25.52 13.85 -6.63
N GLY A 118 -25.04 14.56 -7.65
CA GLY A 118 -25.88 15.46 -8.46
C GLY A 118 -26.98 14.75 -9.24
N ARG A 119 -26.83 13.45 -9.50
CA ARG A 119 -27.83 12.59 -10.16
C ARG A 119 -28.70 11.79 -9.18
N GLY A 120 -28.40 11.84 -7.88
CA GLY A 120 -29.08 11.03 -6.87
C GLY A 120 -28.86 9.53 -7.07
N VAL A 121 -27.70 9.14 -7.61
CA VAL A 121 -27.34 7.73 -7.83
C VAL A 121 -26.24 7.32 -6.85
N GLU A 122 -26.28 6.06 -6.44
CA GLU A 122 -25.26 5.44 -5.60
C GLU A 122 -24.52 4.41 -6.45
N PRO A 123 -23.32 4.74 -6.98
CA PRO A 123 -22.59 3.85 -7.86
C PRO A 123 -21.97 2.70 -7.08
N THR A 124 -21.94 1.52 -7.71
CA THR A 124 -21.19 0.38 -7.21
C THR A 124 -19.67 0.65 -7.25
N PRO A 125 -18.86 -0.05 -6.45
CA PRO A 125 -17.40 0.07 -6.52
C PRO A 125 -16.82 -0.13 -7.93
N GLU A 126 -17.40 -1.04 -8.71
CA GLU A 126 -17.01 -1.32 -10.10
C GLU A 126 -17.31 -0.16 -11.06
N GLU A 127 -18.46 0.50 -10.87
CA GLU A 127 -18.83 1.70 -11.63
C GLU A 127 -17.92 2.87 -11.29
N ILE A 128 -17.57 3.05 -10.01
CA ILE A 128 -16.60 4.05 -9.57
C ILE A 128 -15.25 3.81 -10.25
N ALA A 129 -14.71 2.59 -10.17
CA ALA A 129 -13.39 2.27 -10.73
C ALA A 129 -13.34 2.51 -12.25
N ARG A 130 -14.41 2.13 -12.96
CA ARG A 130 -14.56 2.37 -14.41
C ARG A 130 -14.60 3.86 -14.75
N ALA A 131 -15.39 4.64 -14.00
CA ALA A 131 -15.54 6.06 -14.22
C ALA A 131 -14.25 6.84 -13.89
N VAL A 132 -13.53 6.44 -12.84
CA VAL A 132 -12.22 7.03 -12.50
C VAL A 132 -11.20 6.79 -13.61
N ARG A 133 -11.07 5.54 -14.08
CA ARG A 133 -10.20 5.21 -15.22
C ARG A 133 -10.51 6.07 -16.44
N ALA A 134 -11.79 6.17 -16.79
CA ALA A 134 -12.23 6.98 -17.93
C ALA A 134 -11.91 8.49 -17.75
N ASN A 135 -11.93 9.02 -16.53
CA ASN A 135 -11.56 10.42 -16.26
C ASN A 135 -10.05 10.64 -16.40
N ILE A 136 -9.23 9.72 -15.89
CA ILE A 136 -7.77 9.83 -15.97
C ILE A 136 -7.28 9.72 -17.42
N SER A 137 -7.81 8.77 -18.19
CA SER A 137 -7.46 8.58 -19.61
C SER A 137 -7.83 9.77 -20.51
N LYS A 138 -8.78 10.62 -20.09
CA LYS A 138 -9.18 11.83 -20.82
C LYS A 138 -8.26 13.03 -20.54
N THR A 139 -7.37 12.95 -19.55
CA THR A 139 -6.40 14.02 -19.27
C THR A 139 -5.26 13.92 -20.29
N PRO A 140 -5.10 14.87 -21.23
CA PRO A 140 -4.01 14.81 -22.20
C PRO A 140 -2.67 14.85 -21.48
N ALA A 141 -1.71 14.07 -21.98
CA ALA A 141 -0.32 14.14 -21.53
C ALA A 141 0.16 15.61 -21.59
N PRO A 142 0.98 16.07 -20.64
CA PRO A 142 1.53 17.42 -20.70
C PRO A 142 2.27 17.58 -22.03
N VAL A 143 1.91 18.63 -22.78
CA VAL A 143 2.65 19.03 -23.96
C VAL A 143 4.00 19.56 -23.47
N THR A 144 5.03 18.73 -23.52
CA THR A 144 6.43 19.17 -23.40
C THR A 144 6.72 20.06 -24.61
N ARG A 145 6.87 21.35 -24.38
CA ARG A 145 7.51 22.29 -25.31
C ARG A 145 9.00 22.36 -25.03
#